data_AF-A0AAU8L966-F1
#
_entry.id   AF-A0AAU8L966-F1
#
_cell.length_a   1.000
_cell.length_b   1.000
_cell.length_c   1.000
_cell.angle_alpha   90.00
_cell.angle_beta   90.00
_cell.angle_gamma   90.00
#
_symmetry.space_group_name_H-M   'P 1'
#
loop_
_entity.id
_entity.type
_entity.pdbx_description
1 polymer ?
#
loop_
_entity_poly.entity_id
_entity_poly.type
_entity_poly.pdbx_seq_one_letter_code
_entity_poly.pdbx_strand_id
1 'polypeptide(L)' 'MRLLAIGEGLKNIDKLTDGQLLPRYPSIEWKNIKGLRDVLSHHYFDINAEILFDVCSSKLVELSSVVKQMCKDLKA' A
#
# COMPACT_ATOMS: atom_id res chain seq x y z
N MET A 1 5.69 -6.02 12.32
CA MET A 1 4.30 -5.87 11.82
C MET A 1 4.30 -5.83 10.30
N ARG A 2 3.57 -6.72 9.61
CA ARG A 2 3.61 -6.87 8.13
C ARG A 2 3.07 -5.65 7.36
N LEU A 3 2.02 -5.01 7.88
CA LEU A 3 1.42 -3.81 7.25
C LEU A 3 2.38 -2.62 7.18
N LEU A 4 3.22 -2.42 8.21
CA LEU A 4 4.25 -1.38 8.21
C LEU A 4 5.26 -1.59 7.08
N ALA A 5 5.68 -2.84 6.87
CA ALA A 5 6.64 -3.18 5.81
C ALA A 5 6.05 -2.96 4.40
N ILE A 6 4.75 -3.22 4.22
CA ILE A 6 4.06 -2.93 2.95
C ILE A 6 4.06 -1.43 2.68
N GLY A 7 3.65 -0.61 3.67
CA GLY A 7 3.64 0.85 3.52
C GLY A 7 5.04 1.42 3.21
N GLU A 8 6.07 0.91 3.91
CA GLU A 8 7.46 1.31 3.67
C GLU A 8 7.97 0.91 2.28
N GLY A 9 7.66 -0.32 1.84
CA GLY A 9 8.01 -0.80 0.51
C GLY A 9 7.41 0.08 -0.59
N LEU A 10 6.14 0.48 -0.43
CA LEU A 10 5.48 1.38 -1.38
C LEU A 10 6.08 2.79 -1.40
N LYS A 11 6.44 3.36 -0.24
CA LYS A 11 7.19 4.62 -0.18
C LYS A 11 8.54 4.52 -0.90
N ASN A 12 9.24 3.41 -0.75
CA ASN A 12 10.53 3.18 -1.42
C ASN A 12 10.36 3.03 -2.94
N ILE A 13 9.35 2.31 -3.42
CA ILE A 13 9.05 2.20 -4.86
C ILE A 13 8.72 3.58 -5.44
N ASP A 14 7.88 4.35 -4.75
CA ASP A 14 7.51 5.71 -5.15
C ASP A 14 8.76 6.60 -5.28
N LYS A 15 9.69 6.52 -4.31
CA LYS A 15 10.97 7.23 -4.35
C LYS A 15 11.89 6.75 -5.48
N LEU A 16 12.02 5.44 -5.69
CA LEU A 16 12.88 4.86 -6.72
C LEU A 16 12.41 5.15 -8.15
N THR A 17 11.12 5.47 -8.30
CA THR A 17 10.48 5.72 -9.60
C THR A 17 10.12 7.18 -9.78
N ASP A 18 10.62 8.07 -8.93
CA ASP A 18 10.30 9.51 -8.92
C ASP A 18 8.78 9.79 -8.98
N GLY A 19 7.99 8.95 -8.30
CA GLY A 19 6.53 9.05 -8.25
C GLY A 19 5.82 8.69 -9.54
N GLN A 20 6.49 8.13 -10.55
CA GLN A 20 5.91 7.90 -11.88
C GLN A 20 5.24 6.53 -12.04
N LEU A 21 5.67 5.51 -11.28
CA LEU A 21 5.17 4.15 -11.48
C LEU A 21 3.77 3.95 -10.90
N LEU A 22 3.57 4.32 -9.63
CA LEU A 22 2.31 4.06 -8.92
C LEU A 22 1.08 4.71 -9.59
N PRO A 23 1.14 5.98 -10.06
CA PRO A 23 -0.01 6.61 -10.72
C PRO A 23 -0.53 5.89 -11.98
N ARG A 24 0.26 5.00 -12.59
CA ARG A 24 -0.18 4.16 -13.72
C ARG A 24 -1.22 3.12 -13.34
N TYR A 25 -1.42 2.89 -12.05
CA TYR A 25 -2.34 1.90 -11.48
C TYR A 25 -3.36 2.61 -10.56
N PRO A 26 -4.35 3.33 -11.13
CA PRO A 26 -5.22 4.24 -10.37
C PRO A 26 -6.29 3.54 -9.52
N SER A 27 -6.46 2.21 -9.66
CA SER A 27 -7.40 1.45 -8.82
C SER A 27 -7.00 1.45 -7.34
N ILE A 28 -5.73 1.68 -7.03
CA ILE A 28 -5.23 1.73 -5.66
C ILE A 28 -5.08 3.17 -5.19
N GLU A 29 -5.60 3.47 -4.00
CA GLU A 29 -5.38 4.74 -3.31
C GLU A 29 -3.97 4.80 -2.68
N TRP A 30 -2.96 5.07 -3.50
CA TRP A 30 -1.55 5.02 -3.10
C TRP A 30 -1.20 5.89 -1.90
N LYS A 31 -1.82 7.07 -1.78
CA LYS A 31 -1.60 7.98 -0.65
C LYS A 31 -2.04 7.34 0.67
N ASN A 32 -3.20 6.69 0.68
CA ASN A 32 -3.78 6.08 1.87
C ASN A 32 -2.95 4.88 2.33
N ILE A 33 -2.55 4.00 1.41
CA ILE A 33 -1.78 2.81 1.77
C ILE A 33 -0.32 3.13 2.16
N LYS A 34 0.30 4.17 1.59
CA LYS A 34 1.60 4.69 2.06
C LYS A 34 1.46 5.32 3.44
N GLY A 35 0.36 6.02 3.72
CA GLY A 35 0.07 6.65 5.02
C GLY A 35 -0.28 5.66 6.13
N LEU A 36 -0.73 4.44 5.80
CA LEU A 36 -1.09 3.41 6.77
C LEU A 36 0.05 3.10 7.77
N ARG A 37 1.31 3.15 7.31
CA ARG A 37 2.48 3.01 8.19
C ARG A 37 2.47 4.07 9.29
N ASP A 38 2.25 5.32 8.93
CA ASP A 38 2.37 6.46 9.83
C ASP A 38 1.28 6.40 10.91
N VAL A 39 0.06 6.02 10.51
CA VAL A 39 -1.07 5.77 11.43
C VAL A 39 -0.79 4.59 12.37
N LEU A 40 -0.37 3.44 11.84
CA LEU A 40 -0.10 2.24 12.64
C LEU A 40 1.09 2.38 13.60
N SER A 41 1.99 3.32 13.36
CA SER A 41 3.18 3.53 14.19
C SER A 41 3.01 4.63 15.24
N HIS A 42 2.30 5.71 14.91
CA HIS A 42 2.19 6.88 15.80
C HIS A 42 0.79 7.07 16.40
N HIS A 43 -0.25 6.57 15.75
CA HIS A 43 -1.65 6.76 16.14
C HIS A 43 -2.36 5.45 16.47
N TYR A 44 -1.59 4.40 16.83
CA TYR A 44 -2.12 3.05 16.99
C TYR A 44 -3.22 2.93 18.06
N PHE A 45 -3.22 3.82 19.05
CA PHE A 45 -4.19 3.84 20.13
C PHE A 45 -5.60 4.23 19.65
N ASP A 46 -5.68 5.07 18.61
CA ASP A 46 -6.93 5.59 18.06
C ASP A 46 -7.44 4.77 16.86
N ILE A 47 -6.81 3.63 16.57
CA ILE A 47 -7.17 2.80 15.41
C ILE A 47 -8.40 1.97 15.71
N ASN A 48 -9.42 2.13 14.87
CA ASN A 48 -10.56 1.23 14.85
C ASN A 48 -10.15 -0.14 14.27
N ALA A 49 -10.27 -1.19 15.08
CA ALA A 49 -9.94 -2.56 14.72
C ALA A 49 -10.79 -3.10 13.56
N GLU A 50 -12.04 -2.68 13.42
CA GLU A 50 -12.92 -3.05 12.29
C GLU A 50 -12.35 -2.53 10.97
N ILE A 51 -11.89 -1.28 10.96
CA ILE A 51 -11.25 -0.68 9.77
C ILE A 51 -9.97 -1.45 9.42
N LEU A 52 -9.17 -1.81 10.42
CA LEU A 52 -7.94 -2.56 10.19
C LEU A 52 -8.23 -3.97 9.63
N PHE A 53 -9.28 -4.62 10.13
CA PHE A 53 -9.74 -5.90 9.63
C PHE A 53 -10.20 -5.82 8.17
N ASP A 54 -10.97 -4.79 7.81
CA ASP A 54 -11.43 -4.55 6.44
C ASP A 54 -10.27 -4.30 5.47
N VAL A 55 -9.28 -3.51 5.89
CA VAL A 55 -8.04 -3.31 5.12
C VAL A 55 -7.34 -4.63 4.85
N CYS A 56 -7.20 -5.47 5.88
CA CYS A 56 -6.55 -6.78 5.74
C CYS A 56 -7.35 -7.74 4.84
N SER A 57 -8.67 -7.73 4.96
CA SER A 57 -9.54 -8.72 4.30
C SER A 57 -9.86 -8.38 2.85
N SER A 58 -9.90 -7.09 2.49
CA SER A 58 -10.30 -6.65 1.14
C SER A 58 -9.17 -5.91 0.41
N LYS A 59 -8.65 -4.84 1.00
CA LYS A 59 -7.72 -3.90 0.33
C LYS A 59 -6.35 -4.54 0.05
N LEU A 60 -5.87 -5.43 0.90
CA LEU A 60 -4.63 -6.17 0.64
C LEU A 60 -4.75 -7.15 -0.53
N VAL A 61 -5.93 -7.74 -0.75
CA VAL A 61 -6.16 -8.65 -1.88
C VAL A 61 -6.07 -7.88 -3.19
N GLU A 62 -6.73 -6.72 -3.25
CA GLU A 62 -6.68 -5.81 -4.39
C GLU A 62 -5.25 -5.33 -4.67
N LEU A 63 -4.54 -4.85 -3.64
CA LEU A 63 -3.14 -4.43 -3.73
C LEU A 63 -2.26 -5.55 -4.30
N SER A 64 -2.38 -6.77 -3.78
CA SER A 64 -1.59 -7.93 -4.22
C SER A 64 -1.82 -8.24 -5.71
N SER A 65 -3.07 -8.14 -6.16
CA SER A 65 -3.41 -8.33 -7.57
C SER A 65 -2.74 -7.27 -8.45
N VAL A 66 -2.82 -6.00 -8.06
CA VAL A 66 -2.22 -4.88 -8.80
C VAL A 66 -0.70 -5.00 -8.83
N VAL A 67 -0.04 -5.28 -7.70
CA VAL A 67 1.43 -5.46 -7.67
C VAL A 67 1.88 -6.61 -8.56
N LYS A 68 1.13 -7.72 -8.61
CA LYS A 68 1.42 -8.81 -9.56
C LYS A 68 1.28 -8.35 -11.01
N GLN A 69 0.31 -7.49 -11.31
CA GLN A 69 0.15 -6.90 -12.64
C GLN A 69 1.32 -5.97 -12.96
N MET A 70 1.73 -5.10 -12.03
CA MET A 70 2.91 -4.24 -12.17
C MET A 70 4.16 -5.04 -12.54
N CYS A 71 4.39 -6.17 -11.86
CA CYS A 71 5.51 -7.06 -12.14
C CYS A 71 5.45 -7.71 -13.53
N LYS A 72 4.25 -7.90 -14.10
CA LYS A 72 4.09 -8.41 -15.48
C LYS A 72 4.38 -7.30 -16.49
N ASP A 73 3.80 -6.12 -16.27
CA ASP A 73 3.95 -4.97 -17.19
C ASP A 73 5.41 -4.49 -17.29
N LEU A 74 6.19 -4.61 -16.21
CA LEU A 74 7.61 -4.24 -16.19
C LEU A 74 8.54 -5.30 -16.81
N LYS A 75 8.05 -6.52 -17.04
CA LYS A 75 8.80 -7.61 -17.69
C LYS A 75 8.52 -7.72 -19.19
N ALA A 76 7.48 -7.03 -19.66
CA ALA A 76 7.12 -6.93 -21.07
C ALA A 76 7.95 -5.83 -21.75
#